data_AF-A0A426U6L3-F1
#
_entry.id   AF-A0A426U6L3-F1
#
_cell.length_a   1.000
_cell.length_b   1.000
_cell.length_c   1.000
_cell.angle_alpha   90.00
_cell.angle_beta   90.00
_cell.angle_gamma   90.00
#
_symmetry.space_group_name_H-M   'P 1'
#
loop_
_entity.id
_entity.type
_entity.pdbx_description
1 polymer ?
#
loop_
_entity_poly.entity_id
_entity_poly.type
_entity_poly.pdbx_seq_one_letter_code
_entity_poly.pdbx_strand_id
1 'polypeptide(L)'
;MSDSSRDTAEGAGWGSTRPGEYKRLMPPEVEKISWLDPKTLWAARNGVVASWFGDPTGRTRSRWVAQRAAAGAPADKVIRREDPESFSFMVIGDTGEGDDPQYAVVPGFLRVGQDTRFAVVASDVIYPVGSADDYGTKFFRPYQDYPAPIYAIPGNHDWYEDLGAFMRVFCDDAPPLE
;
A
#
# COMPACT_ATOMS: atom_id res chain seq x y z
N MET A 1 31.88 17.33 13.34
CA MET A 1 31.20 16.06 13.71
C MET A 1 30.64 15.47 12.42
N SER A 2 30.45 14.16 12.31
CA SER A 2 29.96 13.55 11.06
C SER A 2 28.47 13.85 10.86
N ASP A 3 28.11 14.42 9.71
CA ASP A 3 26.72 14.70 9.31
C ASP A 3 26.05 13.48 8.63
N SER A 4 26.66 12.30 8.73
CA SER A 4 26.17 11.07 8.12
C SER A 4 25.17 10.35 9.03
N SER A 5 24.05 9.91 8.45
CA SER A 5 23.06 9.07 9.12
C SER A 5 23.57 7.69 9.56
N ARG A 6 24.74 7.28 9.04
CA ARG A 6 25.40 6.02 9.42
C ARG A 6 26.14 6.12 10.75
N ASP A 7 26.50 7.33 11.16
CA ASP A 7 27.46 7.55 12.25
C ASP A 7 26.79 8.16 13.48
N THR A 8 25.74 8.98 13.31
CA THR A 8 25.07 9.67 14.42
C THR A 8 23.56 9.77 14.23
N ALA A 9 22.83 9.84 15.34
CA ALA A 9 21.39 10.11 15.34
C ALA A 9 21.12 11.50 14.72
N GLU A 10 21.89 12.52 15.08
CA GLU A 10 21.79 13.86 14.51
C GLU A 10 22.04 13.87 12.99
N GLY A 11 23.01 13.09 12.50
CA GLY A 11 23.26 12.89 11.07
C GLY A 11 22.14 12.14 10.35
N ALA A 12 21.34 11.36 11.08
CA ALA A 12 20.08 10.79 10.60
C ALA A 12 18.90 11.77 10.69
N GLY A 13 19.14 12.99 11.17
CA GLY A 13 18.09 13.99 11.45
C GLY A 13 17.35 13.74 12.76
N TRP A 14 17.79 12.80 13.58
CA TRP A 14 17.21 12.47 14.88
C TRP A 14 17.85 13.35 15.95
N GLY A 15 17.17 14.47 16.27
CA GLY A 15 17.60 15.42 17.31
C GLY A 15 16.51 16.41 17.71
N SER A 16 15.55 16.68 16.80
CA SER A 16 14.29 17.37 17.13
C SER A 16 13.30 16.39 17.76
N THR A 17 12.86 16.67 18.99
CA THR A 17 11.83 15.90 19.72
C THR A 17 10.40 16.32 19.40
N ARG A 18 10.20 17.30 18.52
CA ARG A 18 8.86 17.77 18.16
C ARG A 18 8.27 16.89 17.06
N PRO A 19 7.09 16.28 17.29
CA PRO A 19 6.36 15.62 16.22
C PRO A 19 6.16 16.57 15.04
N GLY A 20 6.33 16.05 13.81
CA GLY A 20 6.10 16.83 12.60
C GLY A 20 4.63 17.22 12.42
N GLU A 21 4.36 18.09 11.45
CA GLU A 21 3.00 18.59 11.18
C GLU A 21 2.03 17.50 10.71
N TYR A 22 2.53 16.31 10.37
CA TYR A 22 1.73 15.17 9.92
C TYR A 22 0.63 14.75 10.90
N LYS A 23 0.79 15.02 12.19
CA LYS A 23 -0.23 14.72 13.22
C LYS A 23 -1.58 15.37 12.91
N ARG A 24 -1.60 16.48 12.18
CA ARG A 24 -2.82 17.18 11.75
C ARG A 24 -3.55 16.48 10.59
N LEU A 25 -2.85 15.61 9.85
CA LEU A 25 -3.39 14.87 8.71
C LEU A 25 -4.02 13.53 9.14
N MET A 26 -3.59 13.00 10.28
CA MET A 26 -4.07 11.72 10.82
C MET A 26 -5.58 11.71 11.09
N PRO A 27 -6.23 10.53 11.02
CA PRO A 27 -7.59 10.37 11.47
C PRO A 27 -7.75 10.62 12.97
N PRO A 28 -8.96 11.00 13.42
CA PRO A 28 -9.23 11.26 14.84
C PRO A 28 -9.02 10.01 15.69
N GLU A 29 -9.27 8.83 15.12
CA GLU A 29 -9.00 7.53 15.71
C GLU A 29 -8.05 6.76 14.79
N VAL A 30 -7.01 6.20 15.39
CA VAL A 30 -5.99 5.39 14.73
C VAL A 30 -6.02 4.03 15.40
N GLU A 31 -6.37 2.99 14.64
CA GLU A 31 -6.22 1.62 15.12
C GLU A 31 -4.76 1.21 15.04
N LYS A 32 -4.13 0.99 16.20
CA LYS A 32 -2.76 0.50 16.24
C LYS A 32 -2.74 -0.99 15.95
N ILE A 33 -2.01 -1.38 14.92
CA ILE A 33 -1.78 -2.78 14.62
C ILE A 33 -0.80 -3.33 15.66
N SER A 34 -1.18 -4.43 16.30
CA SER A 34 -0.27 -5.22 17.12
C SER A 34 -0.20 -6.62 16.56
N TRP A 35 0.98 -7.00 16.07
CA TRP A 35 1.25 -8.37 15.58
C TRP A 35 1.26 -9.42 16.69
N LEU A 36 1.21 -9.00 17.95
CA LEU A 36 1.06 -9.87 19.11
C LEU A 36 -0.40 -10.01 19.57
N ASP A 37 -1.33 -9.22 19.01
CA ASP A 37 -2.76 -9.33 19.33
C ASP A 37 -3.34 -10.61 18.70
N PRO A 38 -3.98 -11.48 19.50
CA PRO A 38 -4.71 -12.63 18.99
C PRO A 38 -5.68 -12.31 17.85
N LYS A 39 -6.30 -11.12 17.82
CA LYS A 39 -7.21 -10.73 16.72
C LYS A 39 -6.45 -10.52 15.41
N THR A 40 -5.33 -9.80 15.43
CA THR A 40 -4.48 -9.60 14.24
C THR A 40 -3.91 -10.92 13.73
N LEU A 41 -3.43 -11.78 14.63
CA LEU A 41 -2.95 -13.12 14.28
C LEU A 41 -4.07 -14.00 13.71
N TRP A 42 -5.27 -13.89 14.27
CA TRP A 42 -6.45 -14.59 13.76
C TRP A 42 -6.92 -14.05 12.40
N ALA A 43 -6.78 -12.76 12.13
CA ALA A 43 -7.07 -12.18 10.83
C ALA A 43 -6.03 -12.65 9.79
N ALA A 44 -4.74 -12.66 10.15
CA ALA A 44 -3.65 -13.16 9.32
C ALA A 44 -3.56 -14.70 9.25
N ARG A 45 -4.51 -15.43 9.87
CA ARG A 45 -4.48 -16.91 9.98
C ARG A 45 -4.42 -17.59 8.61
N ASN A 46 -4.95 -16.95 7.57
CA ASN A 46 -4.94 -17.50 6.22
C ASN A 46 -3.51 -17.75 5.73
N GLY A 47 -2.53 -16.93 6.14
CA GLY A 47 -1.11 -17.18 5.87
C GLY A 47 -0.54 -18.41 6.57
N VAL A 48 -0.89 -18.60 7.84
CA VAL A 48 -0.44 -19.76 8.63
C VAL A 48 -1.08 -21.05 8.11
N VAL A 49 -2.39 -21.02 7.82
CA VAL A 49 -3.12 -22.16 7.25
C VAL A 49 -2.58 -22.49 5.85
N ALA A 50 -2.33 -21.48 5.01
CA ALA A 50 -1.68 -21.64 3.71
C ALA A 50 -0.29 -22.30 3.84
N SER A 51 0.50 -21.92 4.86
CA SER A 51 1.81 -22.51 5.11
C SER A 51 1.74 -24.00 5.49
N TRP A 52 0.62 -24.46 6.07
CA TRP A 52 0.45 -25.84 6.54
C TRP A 52 -0.31 -26.75 5.57
N PHE A 53 -1.24 -26.20 4.78
CA PHE A 53 -2.15 -26.98 3.92
C PHE A 53 -1.98 -26.68 2.42
N GLY A 54 -1.01 -25.84 2.06
CA GLY A 54 -0.74 -25.40 0.70
C GLY A 54 -1.36 -24.04 0.43
N ASP A 55 -0.56 -23.14 -0.15
CA ASP A 55 -0.94 -21.76 -0.40
C ASP A 55 -1.96 -21.65 -1.56
N PRO A 56 -3.23 -21.28 -1.27
CA PRO A 56 -4.26 -21.16 -2.30
C PRO A 56 -4.04 -19.94 -3.21
N THR A 57 -3.16 -19.01 -2.81
CA THR A 57 -2.88 -17.75 -3.53
C THR A 57 -2.58 -17.98 -4.99
N GLY A 58 -1.80 -19.03 -5.32
CA GLY A 58 -1.51 -19.36 -6.71
C GLY A 58 -2.76 -19.63 -7.55
N ARG A 59 -3.74 -20.36 -6.99
CA ARG A 59 -5.00 -20.70 -7.66
C ARG A 59 -5.92 -19.48 -7.74
N THR A 60 -6.08 -18.74 -6.65
CA THR A 60 -6.89 -17.51 -6.61
C THR A 60 -6.36 -16.48 -7.61
N ARG A 61 -5.03 -16.29 -7.66
CA ARG A 61 -4.36 -15.44 -8.66
C ARG A 61 -4.67 -15.86 -10.09
N SER A 62 -4.58 -17.16 -10.41
CA SER A 62 -4.92 -17.66 -11.75
C SER A 62 -6.38 -17.38 -12.12
N ARG A 63 -7.32 -17.50 -11.17
CA ARG A 63 -8.74 -17.16 -11.39
C ARG A 63 -8.93 -15.67 -11.65
N TRP A 64 -8.31 -14.79 -10.86
CA TRP A 64 -8.33 -13.34 -11.11
C TRP A 64 -7.79 -12.98 -12.50
N VAL A 65 -6.63 -13.53 -12.87
CA VAL A 65 -6.05 -13.31 -14.20
C VAL A 65 -6.97 -13.78 -15.31
N ALA A 66 -7.59 -14.97 -15.16
CA ALA A 66 -8.52 -15.50 -16.16
C ALA A 66 -9.78 -14.64 -16.29
N GLN A 67 -10.37 -14.20 -15.17
CA GLN A 67 -11.54 -13.33 -15.16
C GLN A 67 -11.22 -11.98 -15.83
N ARG A 68 -10.08 -11.35 -15.51
CA ARG A 68 -9.66 -10.09 -16.13
C ARG A 68 -9.36 -10.25 -17.62
N ALA A 69 -8.75 -11.36 -18.03
CA ALA A 69 -8.55 -11.66 -19.45
C ALA A 69 -9.90 -11.82 -20.19
N ALA A 70 -10.86 -12.52 -19.59
CA ALA A 70 -12.21 -12.65 -20.14
C ALA A 70 -12.96 -11.31 -20.22
N ALA A 71 -12.68 -10.38 -19.30
CA ALA A 71 -13.16 -9.01 -19.32
C ALA A 71 -12.41 -8.08 -20.29
N GLY A 72 -11.46 -8.60 -21.07
CA GLY A 72 -10.75 -7.83 -22.11
C GLY A 72 -9.44 -7.18 -21.67
N ALA A 73 -8.87 -7.55 -20.52
CA ALA A 73 -7.56 -7.06 -20.11
C ALA A 73 -6.46 -7.45 -21.14
N PRO A 74 -5.47 -6.58 -21.40
CA PRO A 74 -4.40 -6.85 -22.36
C PRO A 74 -3.61 -8.13 -22.02
N ALA A 75 -3.36 -8.97 -23.03
CA ALA A 75 -2.66 -10.24 -22.86
C ALA A 75 -1.20 -10.07 -22.40
N ASP A 76 -0.56 -8.96 -22.77
CA ASP A 76 0.81 -8.62 -22.36
C ASP A 76 0.90 -8.04 -20.94
N LYS A 77 -0.24 -7.73 -20.32
CA LYS A 77 -0.34 -7.18 -18.96
C LYS A 77 0.43 -5.87 -18.80
N VAL A 78 0.53 -5.09 -19.88
CA VAL A 78 1.21 -3.79 -19.90
C VAL A 78 0.21 -2.66 -19.74
N ILE A 79 0.42 -1.82 -18.72
CA ILE A 79 -0.25 -0.52 -18.59
C ILE A 79 0.42 0.44 -19.57
N ARG A 80 -0.34 0.89 -20.57
CA ARG A 80 0.13 1.85 -21.59
C ARG A 80 -0.23 3.26 -21.15
N ARG A 81 0.73 4.18 -21.26
CA ARG A 81 0.57 5.59 -20.89
C ARG A 81 1.21 6.48 -21.95
N GLU A 82 0.60 7.65 -22.16
CA GLU A 82 1.14 8.71 -23.02
C GLU A 82 1.87 9.74 -22.13
N ASP A 83 3.05 9.35 -21.63
CA ASP A 83 3.93 10.25 -20.87
C ASP A 83 5.00 10.87 -21.80
N PRO A 84 5.58 12.04 -21.44
CA PRO A 84 6.69 12.65 -22.19
C PRO A 84 7.93 11.76 -22.21
N GLU A 85 8.90 12.05 -23.09
CA GLU A 85 10.19 11.32 -23.12
C GLU A 85 10.95 11.37 -21.79
N SER A 86 10.79 12.45 -21.02
CA SER A 86 11.34 12.60 -19.68
C SER A 86 10.23 12.89 -18.67
N PHE A 87 10.18 12.09 -17.62
CA PHE A 87 9.23 12.25 -16.53
C PHE A 87 9.81 11.74 -15.21
N SER A 88 9.18 12.15 -14.11
CA SER A 88 9.44 11.65 -12.76
C SER A 88 8.21 10.95 -12.22
N PHE A 89 8.42 9.94 -11.38
CA PHE A 89 7.37 9.20 -10.69
C PHE A 89 7.81 8.84 -9.27
N MET A 90 6.85 8.59 -8.39
CA MET A 90 7.12 8.19 -7.01
C MET A 90 7.10 6.67 -6.88
N VAL A 91 7.96 6.13 -6.00
CA VAL A 91 7.89 4.74 -5.54
C VAL A 91 7.80 4.74 -4.03
N ILE A 92 6.78 4.08 -3.50
CA ILE A 92 6.55 3.85 -2.07
C ILE A 92 6.23 2.37 -1.88
N GLY A 93 6.34 1.83 -0.68
CA GLY A 93 6.03 0.43 -0.40
C GLY A 93 5.69 0.26 1.07
N ASP A 94 5.08 -0.88 1.39
CA ASP A 94 4.73 -1.26 2.76
C ASP A 94 3.90 -0.15 3.44
N THR A 95 2.90 0.33 2.70
CA THR A 95 2.02 1.41 3.14
C THR A 95 0.83 0.85 3.91
N GLY A 96 -0.01 1.73 4.43
CA GLY A 96 -1.35 1.32 4.86
C GLY A 96 -1.40 0.62 6.20
N GLU A 97 -0.49 0.91 7.12
CA GLU A 97 -0.71 0.69 8.56
C GLU A 97 -1.71 1.70 9.13
N GLY A 98 -1.76 2.92 8.56
CA GLY A 98 -2.69 3.97 8.93
C GLY A 98 -2.26 4.82 10.12
N ASP A 99 -1.01 4.67 10.57
CA ASP A 99 -0.52 5.22 11.83
C ASP A 99 0.70 6.15 11.65
N ASP A 100 1.43 6.39 12.73
CA ASP A 100 2.46 7.42 12.82
C ASP A 100 3.59 7.29 11.77
N PRO A 101 4.25 6.13 11.59
CA PRO A 101 5.24 5.92 10.53
C PRO A 101 4.75 6.28 9.13
N GLN A 102 3.54 5.85 8.76
CA GLN A 102 3.00 6.15 7.43
C GLN A 102 2.74 7.65 7.29
N TYR A 103 2.06 8.27 8.24
CA TYR A 103 1.73 9.70 8.13
C TYR A 103 2.97 10.59 8.24
N ALA A 104 4.02 10.17 8.94
CA ALA A 104 5.26 10.95 9.06
C ALA A 104 5.92 11.25 7.71
N VAL A 105 5.78 10.36 6.72
CA VAL A 105 6.36 10.55 5.38
C VAL A 105 5.41 11.20 4.38
N VAL A 106 4.10 11.25 4.66
CA VAL A 106 3.08 11.81 3.75
C VAL A 106 3.37 13.27 3.34
N PRO A 107 3.69 14.22 4.24
CA PRO A 107 3.98 15.60 3.83
C PRO A 107 5.17 15.70 2.87
N GLY A 108 6.21 14.88 3.09
CA GLY A 108 7.37 14.79 2.21
C GLY A 108 7.00 14.23 0.85
N PHE A 109 6.24 13.12 0.84
CA PHE A 109 5.70 12.50 -0.36
C PHE A 109 4.87 13.49 -1.18
N LEU A 110 3.90 14.18 -0.56
CA LEU A 110 3.02 15.12 -1.25
C LEU A 110 3.81 16.30 -1.83
N ARG A 111 4.79 16.83 -1.10
CA ARG A 111 5.63 17.94 -1.58
C ARG A 111 6.53 17.54 -2.75
N VAL A 112 7.18 16.38 -2.68
CA VAL A 112 8.08 15.91 -3.75
C VAL A 112 7.29 15.39 -4.95
N GLY A 113 6.09 14.85 -4.70
CA GLY A 113 5.22 14.24 -5.69
C GLY A 113 4.39 15.21 -6.53
N GLN A 114 4.35 16.52 -6.22
CA GLN A 114 3.43 17.48 -6.86
C GLN A 114 3.50 17.48 -8.39
N ASP A 115 4.72 17.34 -8.95
CA ASP A 115 4.96 17.38 -10.40
C ASP A 115 5.25 16.00 -11.01
N THR A 116 4.98 14.92 -10.26
CA THR A 116 5.21 13.55 -10.74
C THR A 116 4.02 13.03 -11.55
N ARG A 117 4.30 12.17 -12.54
CA ARG A 117 3.27 11.65 -13.46
C ARG A 117 2.38 10.57 -12.87
N PHE A 118 2.90 9.84 -11.90
CA PHE A 118 2.22 8.78 -11.18
C PHE A 118 3.06 8.34 -9.96
N ALA A 119 2.44 7.55 -9.09
CA ALA A 119 3.12 6.82 -8.05
C ALA A 119 2.91 5.32 -8.24
N VAL A 120 3.85 4.53 -7.71
CA VAL A 120 3.72 3.07 -7.60
C VAL A 120 3.87 2.69 -6.13
N VAL A 121 2.88 1.98 -5.60
CA VAL A 121 2.96 1.24 -4.34
C VAL A 121 3.54 -0.14 -4.65
N ALA A 122 4.78 -0.36 -4.24
CA ALA A 122 5.54 -1.58 -4.45
C ALA A 122 5.31 -2.54 -3.27
N SER A 123 4.25 -3.34 -3.36
CA SER A 123 3.84 -4.34 -2.35
C SER A 123 3.14 -3.76 -1.13
N ASP A 124 2.37 -4.62 -0.46
CA ASP A 124 1.66 -4.43 0.80
C ASP A 124 0.97 -3.07 0.90
N VAL A 125 -0.18 -2.95 0.23
CA VAL A 125 -0.90 -1.67 0.18
C VAL A 125 -1.62 -1.39 1.50
N ILE A 126 -2.22 -2.43 2.09
CA ILE A 126 -3.06 -2.32 3.29
C ILE A 126 -2.69 -3.39 4.31
N TYR A 127 -2.34 -2.94 5.51
CA TYR A 127 -2.18 -3.79 6.69
C TYR A 127 -3.43 -3.79 7.57
N PRO A 128 -3.66 -4.88 8.34
CA PRO A 128 -2.82 -6.08 8.40
C PRO A 128 -3.18 -7.13 7.35
N VAL A 129 -4.38 -7.08 6.77
CA VAL A 129 -4.93 -8.18 5.95
C VAL A 129 -5.60 -7.76 4.64
N GLY A 130 -5.40 -6.51 4.20
CA GLY A 130 -5.96 -6.07 2.93
C GLY A 130 -7.49 -5.88 2.93
N SER A 131 -8.10 -5.60 4.09
CA SER A 131 -9.57 -5.44 4.20
C SER A 131 -10.06 -4.21 3.42
N ALA A 132 -11.26 -4.32 2.83
CA ALA A 132 -11.90 -3.21 2.11
C ALA A 132 -12.20 -2.01 3.02
N ASP A 133 -12.54 -2.26 4.29
CA ASP A 133 -12.90 -1.20 5.26
C ASP A 133 -11.70 -0.31 5.62
N ASP A 134 -10.48 -0.83 5.46
CA ASP A 134 -9.24 -0.15 5.80
C ASP A 134 -8.80 0.89 4.75
N TYR A 135 -9.23 0.75 3.49
CA TYR A 135 -8.78 1.63 2.41
C TYR A 135 -9.12 3.11 2.65
N GLY A 136 -10.24 3.40 3.33
CA GLY A 136 -10.66 4.77 3.64
C GLY A 136 -9.61 5.54 4.45
N THR A 137 -9.18 4.97 5.57
CA THR A 137 -8.28 5.64 6.52
C THR A 137 -6.81 5.40 6.22
N LYS A 138 -6.48 4.27 5.58
CA LYS A 138 -5.09 3.81 5.39
C LYS A 138 -4.54 4.06 3.97
N PHE A 139 -5.39 4.30 2.97
CA PHE A 139 -4.96 4.64 1.60
C PHE A 139 -5.56 5.95 1.09
N PHE A 140 -6.89 6.07 1.03
CA PHE A 140 -7.54 7.23 0.43
C PHE A 140 -7.25 8.51 1.21
N ARG A 141 -7.36 8.50 2.54
CA ARG A 141 -7.05 9.66 3.38
C ARG A 141 -5.60 10.15 3.29
N PRO A 142 -4.56 9.31 3.51
CA PRO A 142 -3.18 9.81 3.52
C PRO A 142 -2.72 10.32 2.14
N TYR A 143 -3.27 9.79 1.05
CA TYR A 143 -2.86 10.15 -0.31
C TYR A 143 -3.90 11.01 -1.08
N GLN A 144 -4.94 11.54 -0.39
CA GLN A 144 -6.04 12.29 -1.02
C GLN A 144 -5.58 13.51 -1.82
N ASP A 145 -4.49 14.15 -1.40
CA ASP A 145 -3.96 15.37 -2.01
C ASP A 145 -2.90 15.08 -3.09
N TYR A 146 -2.61 13.81 -3.38
CA TYR A 146 -1.70 13.44 -4.47
C TYR A 146 -2.43 13.58 -5.82
N PRO A 147 -1.96 14.45 -6.74
CA PRO A 147 -2.77 14.87 -7.89
C PRO A 147 -2.73 13.90 -9.09
N ALA A 148 -1.96 12.82 -9.00
CA ALA A 148 -1.69 11.91 -10.12
C ALA A 148 -2.12 10.46 -9.81
N PRO A 149 -2.26 9.60 -10.82
CA PRO A 149 -2.64 8.20 -10.60
C PRO A 149 -1.65 7.46 -9.69
N ILE A 150 -2.19 6.59 -8.84
CA ILE A 150 -1.41 5.65 -8.03
C ILE A 150 -1.67 4.23 -8.55
N TYR A 151 -0.61 3.56 -8.98
CA TYR A 151 -0.62 2.13 -9.30
C TYR A 151 -0.13 1.35 -8.09
N ALA A 152 -0.56 0.09 -7.98
CA ALA A 152 -0.10 -0.77 -6.91
C ALA A 152 0.21 -2.18 -7.42
N ILE A 153 1.14 -2.83 -6.72
CA ILE A 153 1.42 -4.25 -6.84
C ILE A 153 1.02 -4.86 -5.50
N PRO A 154 0.17 -5.91 -5.48
CA PRO A 154 -0.25 -6.48 -4.22
C PRO A 154 0.85 -7.30 -3.57
N GLY A 155 1.03 -7.10 -2.27
CA GLY A 155 1.90 -7.92 -1.43
C GLY A 155 1.13 -8.99 -0.67
N ASN A 156 1.83 -9.76 0.16
CA ASN A 156 1.23 -10.87 0.88
C ASN A 156 0.10 -10.43 1.83
N HIS A 157 0.16 -9.21 2.36
CA HIS A 157 -0.90 -8.69 3.25
C HIS A 157 -2.21 -8.47 2.50
N ASP A 158 -2.15 -8.11 1.22
CA ASP A 158 -3.32 -7.92 0.37
C ASP A 158 -3.98 -9.26 -0.01
N TRP A 159 -3.25 -10.37 0.05
CA TRP A 159 -3.74 -11.72 -0.28
C TRP A 159 -4.47 -12.44 0.86
N TYR A 160 -4.38 -11.94 2.09
CA TYR A 160 -5.03 -12.61 3.23
C TYR A 160 -6.57 -12.66 3.11
N GLU A 161 -7.17 -11.72 2.38
CA GLU A 161 -8.58 -11.73 1.99
C GLU A 161 -8.79 -11.95 0.48
N ASP A 162 -8.04 -12.90 -0.09
CA ASP A 162 -8.18 -13.36 -1.49
C ASP A 162 -8.03 -12.24 -2.55
N LEU A 163 -7.37 -11.14 -2.19
CA LEU A 163 -7.15 -9.96 -3.04
C LEU A 163 -8.42 -9.17 -3.41
N GLY A 164 -9.57 -9.45 -2.78
CA GLY A 164 -10.85 -8.86 -3.18
C GLY A 164 -10.86 -7.32 -3.14
N ALA A 165 -10.42 -6.72 -2.04
CA ALA A 165 -10.39 -5.26 -1.89
C ALA A 165 -9.39 -4.60 -2.86
N PHE A 166 -8.22 -5.20 -3.04
CA PHE A 166 -7.22 -4.72 -4.00
C PHE A 166 -7.78 -4.71 -5.43
N MET A 167 -8.44 -5.79 -5.85
CA MET A 167 -9.06 -5.89 -7.18
C MET A 167 -10.18 -4.88 -7.37
N ARG A 168 -10.91 -4.55 -6.29
CA ARG A 168 -11.90 -3.49 -6.30
C ARG A 168 -11.29 -2.11 -6.50
N VAL A 169 -10.24 -1.78 -5.75
CA VAL A 169 -9.65 -0.43 -5.74
C VAL A 169 -8.73 -0.16 -6.94
N PHE A 170 -7.93 -1.14 -7.36
CA PHE A 170 -6.89 -0.94 -8.39
C PHE A 170 -7.19 -1.59 -9.75
N CYS A 171 -8.30 -2.34 -9.89
CA CYS A 171 -8.62 -3.06 -11.13
C CYS A 171 -10.05 -2.80 -11.64
N ASP A 172 -10.46 -1.52 -11.63
CA ASP A 172 -11.75 -1.05 -12.15
C ASP A 172 -12.97 -1.75 -11.51
N ASP A 173 -13.05 -1.74 -10.17
CA ASP A 173 -14.16 -2.34 -9.42
C ASP A 173 -14.46 -3.78 -9.86
N ALA A 174 -13.40 -4.59 -10.03
CA ALA A 174 -13.53 -5.96 -10.52
C ALA A 174 -14.54 -6.75 -9.66
N PRO A 175 -15.49 -7.47 -10.28
CA PRO A 175 -16.48 -8.23 -9.53
C PRO A 175 -15.80 -9.36 -8.75
N PRO A 176 -16.37 -9.78 -7.60
CA PRO A 176 -15.84 -10.92 -6.84
C PRO A 176 -15.66 -12.18 -7.71
N LEU A 177 -14.70 -13.03 -7.37
CA LEU A 177 -14.55 -14.32 -8.04
C LEU A 177 -15.76 -15.21 -7.77
N GLU A 178 -16.31 -15.82 -8.83
CA GLU A 178 -17.33 -16.88 -8.76
C GLU A 178 -16.77 -18.21 -8.27
#